data_AF-A0A7J0GDM3-F1
#
_entry.id   AF-A0A7J0GDM3-F1
#
_cell.length_a   1.000
_cell.length_b   1.000
_cell.length_c   1.000
_cell.angle_alpha   90.00
_cell.angle_beta   90.00
_cell.angle_gamma   90.00
#
_symmetry.space_group_name_H-M   'P 1'
#
loop_
_entity.id
_entity.type
_entity.pdbx_description
1 polymer ?
#
loop_
_entity_poly.entity_id
_entity_poly.type
_entity_poly.pdbx_seq_one_letter_code
_entity_poly.pdbx_strand_id
1 'polypeptide(L)' 'MQEMVEARELTEVKANWDYLHELLLCYLSLNPQHTHKFIIRAFADLLVSLMSSETADSHRRKPESRQRSAVSRRLL' A
#
# COMPACT_ATOMS: atom_id res chain seq x y z
N MET A 1 7.59 -12.81 -4.00
CA MET A 1 6.69 -11.74 -4.47
C MET A 1 6.37 -10.76 -3.35
N GLN A 2 5.70 -11.18 -2.27
CA GLN A 2 5.41 -10.35 -1.09
C GLN A 2 6.66 -9.64 -0.53
N GLU A 3 7.75 -10.37 -0.29
CA GLU A 3 9.02 -9.82 0.22
C GLU A 3 9.60 -8.69 -0.67
N MET A 4 9.39 -8.75 -1.98
CA MET A 4 9.89 -7.74 -2.95
C MET A 4 9.05 -6.47 -2.94
N VAL A 5 7.81 -6.54 -2.46
CA VAL A 5 6.92 -5.40 -2.26
C VAL A 5 7.22 -4.75 -0.91
N GLU A 6 7.43 -5.55 0.13
CA GLU A 6 7.76 -5.07 1.48
C GLU A 6 9.11 -4.34 1.51
N ALA A 7 10.13 -4.86 0.82
CA ALA A 7 11.44 -4.21 0.74
C ALA A 7 11.41 -2.82 0.07
N ARG A 8 10.34 -2.49 -0.66
CA ARG A 8 10.15 -1.19 -1.31
C ARG A 8 9.14 -0.29 -0.59
N GLU A 9 8.62 -0.73 0.56
CA GLU A 9 7.62 0.00 1.36
C GLU A 9 6.41 0.46 0.52
N LEU A 10 5.96 -0.38 -0.43
CA LEU A 10 4.84 -0.02 -1.31
C LEU A 10 3.55 0.03 -0.49
N THR A 11 3.06 1.24 -0.25
CA THR A 11 1.87 1.52 0.55
C THR A 11 0.66 1.91 -0.29
N GLU A 12 0.89 2.45 -1.49
CA GLU A 12 -0.17 2.89 -2.40
C GLU A 12 -0.14 2.06 -3.70
N VAL A 13 -1.20 1.32 -3.98
CA VAL A 13 -1.24 0.43 -5.17
C VAL A 13 -1.19 1.23 -6.46
N LYS A 14 -1.91 2.36 -6.51
CA LYS A 14 -2.00 3.21 -7.71
C LYS A 14 -0.67 3.82 -8.08
N ALA A 15 0.08 4.34 -7.10
CA ALA A 15 1.38 4.95 -7.34
C ALA A 15 2.43 3.93 -7.83
N ASN A 16 2.22 2.65 -7.54
CA ASN A 16 3.19 1.59 -7.78
C ASN A 16 2.74 0.56 -8.83
N TRP A 17 1.68 0.87 -9.58
CA TRP A 17 1.06 -0.07 -10.52
C TRP A 17 2.04 -0.59 -11.57
N ASP A 18 2.88 0.29 -12.14
CA ASP A 18 3.85 -0.09 -13.17
C ASP A 18 4.86 -1.12 -12.66
N TYR A 19 5.37 -0.93 -11.44
CA TYR A 19 6.28 -1.89 -10.82
C TYR A 19 5.59 -3.22 -10.51
N LEU A 20 4.37 -3.19 -9.95
CA LEU A 20 3.61 -4.40 -9.65
C LEU A 20 3.32 -5.20 -10.93
N HIS A 21 3.02 -4.51 -12.03
CA HIS A 21 2.81 -5.11 -13.33
C HIS A 21 4.11 -5.72 -13.89
N GLU A 22 5.23 -5.01 -13.82
CA GLU A 22 6.55 -5.53 -14.24
C GLU A 22 6.97 -6.75 -13.42
N LEU A 23 6.73 -6.72 -12.09
CA LEU A 23 7.00 -7.84 -11.20
C LEU A 23 6.22 -9.09 -11.64
N LEU A 24 4.92 -8.94 -11.95
CA LEU A 24 4.10 -10.04 -12.46
C LEU A 24 4.64 -10.58 -13.79
N LEU A 25 4.97 -9.71 -14.74
CA LEU A 25 5.52 -10.11 -16.04
C LEU A 25 6.85 -10.85 -15.92
N CYS A 26 7.75 -10.41 -15.03
CA CYS A 26 8.99 -11.12 -14.72
C CYS A 26 8.69 -12.52 -14.20
N TYR A 27 7.80 -12.68 -13.22
CA TYR A 27 7.46 -14.02 -12.72
C TYR A 27 6.82 -14.91 -13.78
N LEU A 28 5.96 -14.38 -14.66
CA LEU A 28 5.36 -15.17 -15.73
C LEU A 28 6.40 -15.59 -16.80
N SER A 29 7.29 -14.68 -17.20
CA SER A 29 8.32 -14.98 -18.21
C SER A 29 9.39 -15.95 -17.70
N LEU A 30 9.75 -15.89 -16.41
CA LEU A 30 10.75 -16.75 -15.81
C LEU A 30 10.24 -18.16 -15.48
N ASN A 31 8.93 -18.39 -15.54
CA ASN A 31 8.32 -19.65 -15.12
C ASN A 31 7.56 -20.35 -16.26
N PRO A 32 7.54 -21.69 -16.25
CA PRO A 32 6.76 -22.45 -17.23
C PRO A 32 5.25 -22.21 -17.05
N GLN A 33 4.48 -22.36 -18.13
CA GLN A 33 3.05 -22.03 -18.17
C GLN A 33 2.19 -22.74 -17.10
N HIS A 34 2.53 -23.98 -16.74
CA HIS A 34 1.80 -24.72 -15.70
C HIS A 34 1.89 -24.07 -14.31
N THR A 35 2.90 -23.23 -14.08
CA THR A 35 3.12 -22.48 -12.84
C THR A 35 2.35 -21.17 -12.80
N HIS A 36 1.98 -20.61 -13.96
CA HIS A 36 1.36 -19.28 -14.06
C HIS A 36 0.10 -19.13 -13.21
N LYS A 37 -0.73 -20.18 -13.12
CA LYS A 37 -1.94 -20.17 -12.28
C LYS A 37 -1.66 -19.91 -10.79
N PHE A 38 -0.52 -20.39 -10.28
CA PHE A 38 -0.13 -20.16 -8.88
C PHE A 38 0.41 -18.74 -8.69
N ILE A 39 1.15 -18.23 -9.68
CA ILE A 39 1.69 -16.87 -9.69
C ILE A 39 0.56 -15.85 -9.71
N ILE A 40 -0.41 -16.01 -10.62
CA ILE A 40 -1.56 -15.11 -10.76
C ILE A 40 -2.40 -15.12 -9.47
N ARG A 41 -2.62 -16.29 -8.87
CA ARG A 41 -3.34 -16.40 -7.60
C ARG A 41 -2.62 -15.64 -6.47
N ALA A 42 -1.33 -15.88 -6.29
CA ALA A 42 -0.54 -15.19 -5.26
C ALA A 42 -0.48 -13.67 -5.49
N PHE A 43 -0.40 -13.23 -6.75
CA PHE A 43 -0.44 -11.81 -7.10
C PHE A 43 -1.80 -11.16 -6.81
N ALA A 44 -2.90 -11.87 -7.08
CA ALA A 44 -4.24 -11.39 -6.72
C ALA A 44 -4.41 -11.26 -5.20
N ASP A 45 -3.96 -12.27 -4.44
CA ASP A 45 -3.99 -12.23 -2.97
C ASP A 45 -3.19 -11.02 -2.44
N LEU A 46 -2.00 -10.76 -3.00
CA LEU A 46 -1.18 -9.58 -2.69
C LEU A 46 -1.90 -8.25 -2.98
N LEU A 47 -2.55 -8.09 -4.14
CA LEU A 47 -3.27 -6.86 -4.47
C LEU A 47 -4.40 -6.59 -3.48
N VAL A 48 -5.15 -7.62 -3.08
CA VAL A 48 -6.22 -7.50 -2.09
C VAL A 48 -5.67 -7.04 -0.74
N SER A 49 -4.53 -7.59 -0.30
CA SER A 49 -3.86 -7.16 0.93
C SER A 49 -3.41 -5.71 0.88
N LEU A 50 -2.82 -5.26 -0.24
CA LEU A 50 -2.36 -3.88 -0.39
C LEU A 50 -3.53 -2.87 -0.41
N MET A 51 -4.59 -3.16 -1.17
CA MET A 51 -5.78 -2.31 -1.22
C MET A 51 -6.47 -2.22 0.15
N SER A 52 -6.48 -3.30 0.92
CA SER A 52 -7.05 -3.31 2.27
C SER A 52 -6.25 -2.40 3.21
N SER A 53 -4.92 -2.38 3.08
CA SER A 53 -4.05 -1.49 3.87
C SER A 53 -4.26 -0.02 3.54
N GLU A 54 -4.40 0.33 2.25
CA GLU A 54 -4.62 1.71 1.79
C GLU A 54 -5.92 2.30 2.39
N THR A 55 -6.98 1.49 2.50
CA THR A 55 -8.24 1.91 3.13
C THR A 55 -8.12 2.14 4.63
N ALA A 56 -7.27 1.38 5.33
CA ALA A 56 -7.06 1.51 6.77
C ALA A 56 -6.32 2.81 7.13
N ASP A 57 -5.32 3.21 6.35
CA ASP A 57 -4.57 4.45 6.57
C ASP A 57 -5.41 5.71 6.29
N SER A 58 -6.33 5.65 5.32
CA SER A 58 -7.23 6.77 5.05
C SER A 58 -8.19 7.08 6.22
N HIS A 59 -8.58 6.07 7.01
CA HIS A 59 -9.48 6.26 8.16
C HIS A 59 -8.75 6.76 9.42
N ARG A 60 -7.41 6.70 9.46
CA ARG A 60 -6.61 7.16 10.60
C ARG A 60 -6.23 8.63 10.56
N ARG A 61 -6.46 9.34 9.46
CA ARG A 61 -6.27 10.80 9.37
C ARG A 61 -7.43 11.53 10.06
N LYS A 62 -7.42 11.52 11.39
CA LYS A 62 -8.26 12.40 12.22
C LYS A 62 -7.86 13.85 11.92
N PRO A 63 -8.79 14.77 11.60
CA PRO A 63 -8.45 16.18 11.49
C PRO A 63 -8.26 16.72 12.91
N GLU A 64 -7.01 16.84 13.37
CA GLU A 64 -6.69 17.62 14.56
C GLU A 64 -6.72 19.10 14.18
N SER A 65 -7.92 19.67 14.11
CA SER A 65 -8.12 21.11 14.00
C SER A 65 -9.34 21.54 14.82
N ARG A 66 -9.10 21.82 16.11
CA ARG A 66 -9.95 22.72 16.89
C ARG A 66 -9.07 23.72 17.62
N GLN A 67 -8.68 24.75 16.87
CA GLN A 67 -8.04 25.95 17.37
C GLN A 67 -9.09 26.86 18.04
N ARG A 68 -8.71 27.40 19.22
CA ARG A 68 -9.11 28.68 19.86
C ARG A 68 -10.37 28.78 20.73
N SER A 69 -10.14 29.04 22.03
CA SER A 69 -10.57 30.25 22.79
C SER A 69 -10.18 30.04 24.27
N ALA A 70 -9.67 30.96 25.09
CA ALA A 70 -9.02 32.24 24.99
C ALA A 70 -8.37 32.55 26.36
N VAL A 71 -7.43 33.51 26.37
CA VAL A 71 -6.95 34.29 27.54
C VAL A 71 -6.26 33.52 28.68
N SER A 72 -4.93 33.51 28.65
CA SER A 72 -4.17 33.71 29.89
C SER A 72 -2.76 34.23 29.55
N ARG A 73 -2.66 35.55 29.32
CA ARG A 73 -1.38 36.23 29.49
C ARG A 73 -1.32 36.72 30.94
N ARG A 74 -0.35 36.14 31.64
CA ARG A 74 0.06 36.45 33.01
C ARG A 74 0.71 37.84 33.10
N LEU A 75 0.62 38.41 34.31
CA LEU A 75 1.64 39.22 35.01
C LEU A 75 2.20 40.46 34.28
N LEU A 76 1.79 41.66 34.72
CA LEU A 76 2.47 42.50 35.73
C LEU A 76 1.60 43.71 36.06
#